data_AF-A0A2T3M7K5-F1
#
_entry.id   AF-A0A2T3M7K5-F1
#
_cell.length_a   1.000
_cell.length_b   1.000
_cell.length_c   1.000
_cell.angle_alpha   90.00
_cell.angle_beta   90.00
_cell.angle_gamma   90.00
#
_symmetry.space_group_name_H-M   'P 1'
#
loop_
_entity.id
_entity.type
_entity.pdbx_description
1 polymer ?
#
loop_
_entity_poly.entity_id
_entity_poly.type
_entity_poly.pdbx_seq_one_letter_code
_entity_poly.pdbx_strand_id
1 'polypeptide(L)'
;MITIIASISSIITAIIALFAVFIAYKQLEANKKQTAHTLYNGYLKLCFENPDLAEGLSKPPVRCQQYNKYCWFLSQAMFIFEQILLAVNNEKQWLVTIEDQLQKHKAHLKISSAATKDEWEPQFSELIKKVVNS
;
A
#
# COMPACT_ATOMS: atom_id res chain seq x y z
N MET A 1 30.70 -42.63 -23.48
CA MET A 1 30.21 -42.59 -22.08
C MET A 1 30.13 -41.16 -21.55
N ILE A 2 31.21 -40.36 -21.66
CA ILE A 2 31.26 -38.96 -21.20
C ILE A 2 30.20 -38.05 -21.87
N THR A 3 29.98 -38.20 -23.18
CA THR A 3 29.01 -37.39 -23.94
C THR A 3 27.55 -37.66 -23.55
N ILE A 4 27.20 -38.91 -23.24
CA ILE A 4 25.83 -39.28 -22.82
C ILE A 4 25.52 -38.69 -21.44
N ILE A 5 26.49 -38.74 -20.51
CA ILE A 5 26.37 -38.14 -19.18
C ILE A 5 26.21 -36.62 -19.29
N ALA A 6 26.95 -35.97 -20.20
CA ALA A 6 26.81 -34.53 -20.45
C ALA A 6 25.41 -34.18 -20.99
N SER A 7 24.86 -34.94 -21.94
CA SER A 7 23.51 -34.72 -22.47
C SER A 7 22.42 -34.90 -21.40
N ILE A 8 22.54 -35.91 -20.54
CA ILE A 8 21.61 -36.12 -19.42
C ILE A 8 21.71 -34.97 -18.41
N SER A 9 22.93 -34.51 -18.09
CA SER A 9 23.13 -33.35 -17.21
C SER A 9 22.48 -32.10 -17.79
N SER A 10 22.60 -31.84 -19.09
CA SER A 10 21.97 -30.68 -19.74
C SER A 10 20.44 -30.73 -19.67
N ILE A 11 19.84 -31.91 -19.84
CA ILE A 11 18.39 -32.10 -19.71
C ILE A 11 17.94 -31.85 -18.26
N ILE A 12 18.67 -32.38 -17.28
CA ILE A 12 18.38 -32.16 -15.85
C ILE A 12 18.50 -30.68 -15.50
N THR A 13 19.54 -29.99 -15.97
CA THR A 13 19.71 -28.54 -15.76
C THR A 13 18.55 -27.75 -16.36
N ALA A 14 18.07 -28.10 -17.55
CA ALA A 14 16.92 -27.46 -18.16
C ALA A 14 15.65 -27.65 -17.31
N ILE A 15 15.42 -28.84 -16.77
CA ILE A 15 14.29 -29.12 -15.87
C ILE A 15 14.40 -28.29 -14.58
N ILE A 16 15.57 -28.24 -13.95
CA ILE A 16 15.80 -27.44 -12.73
C ILE A 16 15.55 -25.95 -13.01
N ALA A 17 15.98 -25.44 -14.16
CA ALA A 17 15.74 -24.05 -14.54
C ALA A 17 14.23 -23.74 -14.65
N LEU A 18 13.44 -24.64 -15.24
CA LEU A 18 11.98 -24.47 -15.30
C LEU A 18 11.34 -24.46 -13.90
N PHE A 19 11.78 -25.35 -13.01
CA PHE A 19 11.31 -25.35 -11.62
C PHE A 19 11.71 -24.08 -10.88
N ALA A 20 12.93 -23.57 -11.08
CA ALA A 20 13.39 -22.34 -10.46
C ALA A 20 12.55 -21.13 -10.90
N VAL A 21 12.23 -21.03 -12.19
CA VAL A 21 11.34 -20.00 -12.73
C VAL A 21 9.95 -20.08 -12.07
N PHE A 22 9.39 -21.29 -11.96
CA PHE A 22 8.10 -21.49 -11.30
C PHE A 22 8.10 -21.05 -9.82
N ILE A 23 9.14 -21.41 -9.07
CA ILE A 23 9.29 -21.00 -7.67
C ILE A 23 9.46 -19.47 -7.57
N ALA A 24 10.25 -18.86 -8.45
CA ALA A 24 10.44 -17.41 -8.48
C ALA A 24 9.12 -16.66 -8.72
N TYR A 25 8.26 -17.16 -9.61
CA TYR A 25 6.93 -16.59 -9.82
C TYR A 25 6.07 -16.64 -8.55
N LYS A 26 6.04 -17.78 -7.85
CA LYS A 26 5.29 -17.89 -6.58
C LYS A 26 5.87 -17.00 -5.48
N GLN A 27 7.19 -16.89 -5.42
CA GLN A 27 7.87 -16.03 -4.46
C GLN A 27 7.51 -14.55 -4.69
N LEU A 28 7.41 -14.12 -5.95
CA LEU A 28 7.01 -12.75 -6.29
C LEU A 28 5.62 -12.42 -5.74
N GLU A 29 4.65 -13.32 -5.89
CA GLU A 29 3.30 -13.13 -5.38
C GLU A 29 3.25 -13.09 -3.84
N ALA A 30 3.98 -14.01 -3.19
CA ALA A 30 4.09 -14.02 -1.72
C ALA A 30 4.75 -12.74 -1.19
N ASN A 31 5.79 -12.24 -1.87
CA ASN A 31 6.49 -11.01 -1.52
C ASN A 31 5.57 -9.79 -1.61
N LYS A 32 4.69 -9.71 -2.63
CA LYS A 32 3.71 -8.63 -2.76
C LYS A 32 2.77 -8.57 -1.54
N LYS A 33 2.19 -9.70 -1.17
CA LYS A 33 1.31 -9.81 0.00
C LYS A 33 2.04 -9.46 1.30
N GLN A 34 3.25 -9.98 1.48
CA GLN A 34 4.08 -9.67 2.65
C GLN A 34 4.42 -8.17 2.74
N THR A 35 4.69 -7.53 1.61
CA THR A 35 4.98 -6.09 1.54
C THR A 35 3.77 -5.29 2.00
N ALA A 36 2.59 -5.60 1.49
CA ALA A 36 1.34 -4.93 1.87
C ALA A 36 1.03 -5.05 3.36
N HIS A 37 1.17 -6.26 3.93
CA HIS A 37 1.00 -6.47 5.36
C HIS A 37 2.02 -5.71 6.21
N THR A 38 3.27 -5.64 5.75
CA THR A 38 4.33 -4.91 6.45
C THR A 38 4.05 -3.40 6.46
N LEU A 39 3.66 -2.85 5.31
CA LEU A 39 3.26 -1.45 5.17
C LEU A 39 2.04 -1.14 6.05
N TYR A 40 1.04 -2.02 6.05
CA TYR A 40 -0.15 -1.83 6.86
C TYR A 40 0.14 -1.92 8.37
N ASN A 41 1.01 -2.83 8.79
CA ASN A 41 1.50 -2.85 10.18
C ASN A 41 2.21 -1.54 10.54
N GLY A 42 2.93 -0.93 9.60
CA GLY A 42 3.51 0.41 9.74
C GLY A 42 2.45 1.48 9.98
N TYR A 43 1.34 1.46 9.23
CA TYR A 43 0.20 2.34 9.47
C TYR A 43 -0.46 2.09 10.83
N LEU A 44 -0.69 0.83 11.21
CA LEU A 44 -1.26 0.51 12.52
C LEU A 44 -0.38 1.01 13.66
N LYS A 45 0.94 0.85 13.54
CA LYS A 45 1.90 1.40 14.51
C LYS A 45 1.81 2.93 14.58
N LEU A 46 1.73 3.61 13.43
CA LEU A 46 1.55 5.06 13.36
C LEU A 46 0.27 5.50 14.11
N CYS A 47 -0.83 4.75 13.96
CA CYS A 47 -2.09 4.98 14.69
C CYS A 47 -1.95 4.72 16.19
N PHE A 48 -1.26 3.66 16.61
CA PHE A 48 -1.02 3.36 18.02
C PHE A 48 -0.17 4.45 18.69
N GLU A 49 0.81 5.01 17.99
CA GLU A 49 1.66 6.10 18.49
C GLU A 49 0.92 7.45 18.54
N ASN A 50 -0.14 7.61 17.74
CA ASN A 50 -0.88 8.87 17.60
C ASN A 50 -2.41 8.62 17.59
N PRO A 51 -2.99 8.06 18.68
CA PRO A 51 -4.39 7.65 18.70
C PRO A 51 -5.34 8.83 18.41
N ASP A 52 -5.07 10.00 19.00
CA ASP A 52 -5.86 11.22 18.81
C ASP A 52 -5.90 11.71 17.35
N LEU A 53 -4.88 11.37 16.55
CA LEU A 53 -4.81 11.73 15.14
C LEU A 53 -5.48 10.68 14.24
N ALA A 54 -5.46 9.41 14.67
CA ALA A 54 -6.01 8.28 13.94
C ALA A 54 -7.54 8.29 13.83
N GLU A 55 -8.23 8.93 14.77
CA GLU A 55 -9.69 9.11 14.72
C GLU A 55 -10.15 10.15 13.68
N GLY A 56 -9.21 10.95 13.15
CA GLY A 56 -9.49 12.03 12.22
C GLY A 56 -9.71 13.36 12.92
N LEU A 57 -9.24 14.45 12.29
CA LEU A 57 -9.32 15.79 12.83
C LEU A 57 -9.85 16.78 11.79
N SER A 58 -10.87 17.52 12.18
CA SER A 58 -11.40 18.64 11.39
C SER A 58 -10.46 19.84 11.44
N LYS A 59 -10.43 20.64 10.37
CA LYS A 59 -9.60 21.85 10.34
C LYS A 59 -10.08 22.88 11.37
N PRO A 60 -9.23 23.29 12.32
CA PRO A 60 -9.59 24.33 13.27
C PRO A 60 -9.63 25.70 12.58
N PRO A 61 -10.37 26.68 13.15
CA PRO A 61 -10.45 28.04 12.62
C PRO A 61 -9.08 28.75 12.66
N VAL A 62 -8.27 28.47 13.68
CA VAL A 62 -6.89 28.95 13.79
C VAL A 62 -5.96 27.74 13.76
N ARG A 63 -4.93 27.80 12.90
CA ARG A 63 -3.98 26.70 12.72
C ARG A 63 -3.17 26.50 14.01
N CYS A 64 -3.34 25.33 14.64
CA CYS A 64 -2.65 24.96 15.87
C CYS A 64 -1.60 23.88 15.62
N GLN A 65 -0.72 23.66 16.61
CA GLN A 65 0.32 22.64 16.54
C GLN A 65 -0.25 21.22 16.35
N GLN A 66 -1.37 20.91 17.00
CA GLN A 66 -2.04 19.61 16.88
C GLN A 66 -2.50 19.35 15.43
N TYR A 67 -3.09 20.36 14.79
CA TYR A 67 -3.51 20.24 13.39
C TYR A 67 -2.31 20.10 12.43
N ASN A 68 -1.18 20.73 12.73
CA ASN A 68 0.05 20.50 11.96
C ASN A 68 0.55 19.06 12.08
N LYS A 69 0.53 18.49 13.29
CA LYS A 69 0.86 17.07 13.51
C LYS A 69 -0.11 16.16 12.77
N TYR A 70 -1.40 16.48 12.78
CA TYR A 70 -2.42 15.75 12.03
C TYR A 70 -2.16 15.76 10.52
N CYS A 71 -1.79 16.91 9.94
CA CYS A 71 -1.44 16.98 8.52
C CYS A 71 -0.28 16.04 8.17
N TRP A 72 0.78 16.02 8.98
CA TRP A 72 1.91 15.11 8.79
C TRP A 72 1.52 13.64 8.95
N PHE A 73 0.73 13.33 9.98
CA PHE A 73 0.18 12.00 10.21
C PHE A 73 -0.60 11.51 8.98
N LEU A 74 -1.53 12.32 8.47
CA LEU A 74 -2.36 11.95 7.34
C LEU A 74 -1.54 11.83 6.05
N SER A 75 -0.58 12.72 5.80
CA SER A 75 0.33 12.59 4.66
C SER A 75 1.12 11.27 4.69
N GLN A 76 1.60 10.87 5.87
CA GLN A 76 2.29 9.59 6.04
C GLN A 76 1.35 8.40 5.84
N ALA A 77 0.12 8.46 6.37
CA ALA A 77 -0.88 7.42 6.17
C ALA A 77 -1.26 7.27 4.68
N MET A 78 -1.52 8.39 4.00
CA MET A 78 -1.84 8.41 2.58
C MET A 78 -0.71 7.82 1.72
N PHE A 79 0.54 8.18 2.02
CA PHE A 79 1.70 7.58 1.37
C PHE A 79 1.75 6.06 1.57
N ILE A 80 1.57 5.58 2.81
CA ILE A 80 1.55 4.13 3.09
C ILE A 80 0.44 3.42 2.29
N PHE A 81 -0.75 4.01 2.21
CA PHE A 81 -1.87 3.44 1.48
C PHE A 81 -1.60 3.32 -0.03
N GLU A 82 -1.02 4.35 -0.65
CA GLU A 82 -0.59 4.29 -2.04
C GLU A 82 0.44 3.18 -2.27
N GLN A 83 1.44 3.06 -1.40
CA GLN A 83 2.46 2.00 -1.52
C GLN A 83 1.86 0.59 -1.37
N ILE A 84 0.84 0.42 -0.52
CA ILE A 84 0.10 -0.85 -0.41
C ILE A 84 -0.57 -1.18 -1.74
N LEU A 85 -1.29 -0.23 -2.33
CA LEU A 85 -2.01 -0.43 -3.59
C LEU A 85 -1.07 -0.76 -4.75
N LEU A 86 0.08 -0.08 -4.83
CA LEU A 86 1.14 -0.37 -5.78
C LEU A 86 1.75 -1.77 -5.62
N ALA A 87 1.86 -2.27 -4.38
CA ALA A 87 2.42 -3.59 -4.11
C ALA A 87 1.50 -4.74 -4.53
N VAL A 88 0.18 -4.60 -4.32
CA VAL A 88 -0.80 -5.70 -4.48
C VAL A 88 -1.59 -5.66 -5.78
N ASN A 89 -1.32 -4.71 -6.69
CA ASN A 89 -2.02 -4.61 -7.97
C ASN A 89 -3.56 -4.67 -7.82
N ASN A 90 -4.11 -3.84 -6.92
CA ASN A 90 -5.56 -3.59 -6.85
C ASN A 90 -6.40 -4.73 -6.26
N GLU A 91 -5.82 -5.56 -5.40
CA GLU A 91 -6.59 -6.54 -4.62
C GLU A 91 -7.76 -5.86 -3.86
N LYS A 92 -8.98 -6.35 -4.11
CA LYS A 92 -10.23 -5.78 -3.58
C LYS A 92 -10.23 -5.60 -2.06
N GLN A 93 -9.61 -6.53 -1.34
CA GLN A 93 -9.52 -6.46 0.12
C GLN A 93 -8.80 -5.20 0.60
N TRP A 94 -7.69 -4.84 -0.05
CA TRP A 94 -6.90 -3.66 0.31
C TRP A 94 -7.61 -2.37 -0.05
N LEU A 95 -8.34 -2.35 -1.16
CA LEU A 95 -9.19 -1.21 -1.53
C LEU A 95 -10.23 -0.92 -0.45
N VAL A 96 -10.98 -1.93 0.00
CA VAL A 96 -11.98 -1.78 1.07
C VAL A 96 -11.32 -1.35 2.37
N THR A 97 -10.21 -1.98 2.74
CA THR A 97 -9.49 -1.68 3.99
C THR A 97 -9.03 -0.22 4.04
N ILE A 98 -8.42 0.26 2.95
CA ILE A 98 -7.93 1.64 2.85
C ILE A 98 -9.11 2.62 2.81
N GLU A 99 -10.17 2.30 2.09
CA GLU A 99 -11.40 3.10 2.05
C GLU A 99 -11.94 3.35 3.47
N ASP A 100 -12.09 2.29 4.26
CA ASP A 100 -12.58 2.37 5.64
C ASP A 100 -11.68 3.24 6.53
N GLN A 101 -10.36 3.19 6.35
CA GLN A 101 -9.46 4.07 7.10
C GLN A 101 -9.55 5.52 6.64
N LEU A 102 -9.63 5.78 5.33
CA LEU A 102 -9.77 7.12 4.78
C LEU A 102 -11.08 7.80 5.20
N GLN A 103 -12.16 7.04 5.38
CA GLN A 103 -13.45 7.57 5.85
C GLN A 103 -13.34 8.32 7.18
N LYS A 104 -12.46 7.87 8.09
CA LYS A 104 -12.18 8.57 9.36
C LYS A 104 -11.62 9.98 9.13
N HIS A 105 -10.87 10.17 8.04
CA HIS A 105 -10.20 11.42 7.70
C HIS A 105 -10.98 12.31 6.72
N LYS A 106 -12.20 11.90 6.34
CA LYS A 106 -13.03 12.54 5.30
C LYS A 106 -13.22 14.04 5.51
N ALA A 107 -13.42 14.50 6.74
CA ALA A 107 -13.61 15.92 7.04
C ALA A 107 -12.42 16.79 6.59
N HIS A 108 -11.20 16.27 6.75
CA HIS A 108 -10.00 16.95 6.26
C HIS A 108 -9.77 16.74 4.77
N LEU A 109 -10.02 15.54 4.24
CA LEU A 109 -9.83 15.24 2.82
C LEU A 109 -10.70 16.14 1.92
N LYS A 110 -11.91 16.50 2.36
CA LYS A 110 -12.81 17.42 1.63
C LYS A 110 -12.24 18.83 1.39
N ILE A 111 -11.33 19.28 2.24
CA ILE A 111 -10.79 20.65 2.24
C ILE A 111 -9.29 20.70 1.93
N SER A 112 -8.64 19.54 1.91
CA SER A 112 -7.21 19.44 1.71
C SER A 112 -6.89 19.45 0.22
N SER A 113 -6.01 20.35 -0.20
CA SER A 113 -5.50 20.35 -1.57
C SER A 113 -4.73 19.08 -1.90
N ALA A 114 -4.13 18.42 -0.90
CA ALA A 114 -3.43 17.16 -1.07
C ALA A 114 -4.37 16.05 -1.56
N ALA A 115 -5.66 16.07 -1.22
CA ALA A 115 -6.63 15.10 -1.72
C ALA A 115 -7.15 15.42 -3.14
N THR A 116 -6.95 16.66 -3.61
CA THR A 116 -7.55 17.16 -4.87
C THR A 116 -6.55 17.36 -6.00
N LYS A 117 -5.25 17.31 -5.72
CA LYS A 117 -4.22 17.40 -6.76
C LYS A 117 -3.94 16.02 -7.33
N ASP A 118 -3.68 15.94 -8.63
CA ASP A 118 -3.24 14.73 -9.35
C ASP A 118 -1.77 14.37 -9.01
N GLU A 119 -1.43 14.39 -7.72
CA GLU A 119 -0.11 14.05 -7.18
C GLU A 119 -0.03 12.56 -6.78
N TRP A 120 -1.15 11.83 -6.85
CA TRP A 120 -1.25 10.41 -6.46
C TRP A 120 -1.52 9.52 -7.66
N GLU A 121 -1.08 8.26 -7.54
CA GLU A 121 -1.37 7.22 -8.50
C GLU A 121 -2.88 7.12 -8.81
N PRO A 122 -3.27 6.87 -10.07
CA PRO A 122 -4.66 7.00 -10.52
C PRO A 122 -5.67 6.25 -9.65
N GLN A 123 -5.31 5.05 -9.21
CA GLN A 123 -6.17 4.22 -8.38
C GLN A 123 -6.37 4.80 -6.97
N PHE A 124 -5.31 5.32 -6.35
CA PHE A 124 -5.43 5.93 -5.03
C PHE A 124 -6.21 7.25 -5.12
N SER A 125 -5.98 8.02 -6.18
CA SER A 125 -6.78 9.20 -6.53
C SER A 125 -8.27 8.89 -6.66
N GLU A 126 -8.65 7.81 -7.34
CA GLU A 126 -10.05 7.37 -7.44
C GLU A 126 -10.65 7.02 -6.07
N LEU A 127 -9.87 6.36 -5.21
CA LEU A 127 -10.30 5.99 -3.87
C LEU A 127 -10.55 7.23 -2.98
N ILE A 128 -9.64 8.20 -3.02
CA ILE A 128 -9.80 9.47 -2.32
C ILE A 128 -11.06 10.20 -2.81
N LYS A 129 -11.24 10.31 -4.14
CA LYS A 129 -12.43 10.93 -4.74
C LYS A 129 -13.72 10.24 -4.29
N LYS A 130 -13.72 8.90 -4.23
CA LYS A 130 -14.87 8.12 -3.72
C LYS A 130 -15.19 8.48 -2.27
N VAL A 131 -14.18 8.53 -1.39
CA VAL A 131 -14.37 8.87 0.03
C VAL A 131 -14.88 10.31 0.20
N VAL A 132 -14.31 11.26 -0.55
CA VAL A 132 -14.71 12.67 -0.52
C VAL A 132 -16.14 12.89 -0.99
N ASN A 133 -16.59 12.13 -2.01
CA ASN A 133 -17.91 12.29 -2.63
C ASN A 133 -19.01 11.41 -2.02
N SER A 134 -18.66 10.39 -1.22
CA SER A 134 -19.61 9.67 -0.37
C SER A 134 -20.23 10.57 0.70
#